data_AF-A0A448X030-F1
#
_entry.id   AF-A0A448X030-F1
#
_cell.length_a   1.000
_cell.length_b   1.000
_cell.length_c   1.000
_cell.angle_alpha   90.00
_cell.angle_beta   90.00
_cell.angle_gamma   90.00
#
_symmetry.space_group_name_H-M   'P 1'
#
loop_
_entity.id
_entity.type
_entity.pdbx_description
1 polymer ?
#
loop_
_entity_poly.entity_id
_entity_poly.type
_entity_poly.pdbx_seq_one_letter_code
_entity_poly.pdbx_strand_id
1 'polypeptide(L)'
;MKANKFRFSLVTNNSTRSTDQCVLKCQELGLPVTQLKNDVICSSYVAAKYLQGKNIHGPVYVVGEQGIGLELDKVGIAHFGIGTSAVLVGFDSLINYRKILKATNYILNGCPFYATNDDALFPTEDIALPGTGCIVECLKKASGITPIIMGKPYSPIFEILSSQNNIDPKSTLMVGDRLAFLLF
;
A
#
# COMPACT_ATOMS: atom_id res chain seq x y z
N MET A 1 -14.43 29.77 -5.50
CA MET A 1 -14.58 28.75 -6.56
C MET A 1 -15.92 28.05 -6.36
N LYS A 2 -16.72 27.92 -7.43
CA LYS A 2 -18.12 27.44 -7.39
C LYS A 2 -18.21 26.00 -6.85
N ALA A 3 -19.32 25.72 -6.16
CA ALA A 3 -19.68 24.42 -5.62
C ALA A 3 -19.61 23.31 -6.69
N ASN A 4 -18.59 22.47 -6.63
CA ASN A 4 -18.52 21.27 -7.45
C ASN A 4 -19.43 20.21 -6.80
N LYS A 5 -20.39 19.69 -7.58
CA LYS A 5 -21.30 18.59 -7.20
C LYS A 5 -20.61 17.22 -7.05
N PHE A 6 -19.29 17.15 -7.22
CA PHE A 6 -18.52 15.91 -7.27
C PHE A 6 -17.49 15.88 -6.13
N ARG A 7 -17.48 14.79 -5.37
CA ARG A 7 -16.37 14.45 -4.46
C ARG A 7 -15.24 13.83 -5.28
N PHE A 8 -14.00 14.12 -4.90
CA PHE A 8 -12.81 13.47 -5.46
C PHE A 8 -11.97 12.87 -4.33
N SER A 9 -11.30 11.76 -4.62
CA SER A 9 -10.31 11.13 -3.75
C SER A 9 -9.05 10.85 -4.56
N LEU A 10 -7.89 11.13 -3.99
CA LEU A 10 -6.58 10.80 -4.57
C LEU A 10 -6.20 9.38 -4.15
N VAL A 11 -5.87 8.55 -5.12
CA VAL A 11 -5.51 7.14 -4.88
C VAL A 11 -4.11 6.87 -5.40
N THR A 12 -3.19 6.43 -4.54
CA THR A 12 -1.78 6.19 -4.89
C THR A 12 -1.28 4.80 -4.49
N ASN A 13 -0.49 4.16 -5.35
CA ASN A 13 0.22 2.92 -5.03
C ASN A 13 1.50 3.15 -4.20
N ASN A 14 1.90 4.41 -4.00
CA ASN A 14 3.09 4.73 -3.20
C ASN A 14 2.85 4.44 -1.71
N SER A 15 3.58 3.46 -1.18
CA SER A 15 3.51 3.04 0.22
C SER A 15 4.59 3.66 1.11
N THR A 16 5.44 4.56 0.59
CA THR A 16 6.56 5.11 1.38
C THR A 16 6.12 6.12 2.43
N ARG A 17 4.91 6.65 2.25
CA ARG A 17 4.29 7.64 3.12
C ARG A 17 3.04 7.10 3.78
N SER A 18 2.74 7.58 4.96
CA SER A 18 1.43 7.42 5.59
C SER A 18 0.39 8.31 4.89
N THR A 19 -0.89 8.07 5.17
CA THR A 19 -2.00 8.90 4.70
C THR A 19 -1.80 10.36 5.09
N ASP A 20 -1.40 10.62 6.34
CA ASP A 20 -1.22 11.98 6.85
C ASP A 20 -0.09 12.70 6.11
N GLN A 21 1.01 11.99 5.82
CA GLN A 21 2.11 12.53 5.03
C GLN A 21 1.72 12.80 3.57
N CYS A 22 0.87 11.96 2.98
CA CYS A 22 0.32 12.20 1.65
C CYS A 22 -0.61 13.43 1.63
N VAL A 23 -1.47 13.60 2.65
CA VAL A 23 -2.33 14.78 2.79
C VAL A 23 -1.50 16.05 2.90
N LEU A 24 -0.47 16.07 3.77
CA LEU A 24 0.44 17.21 3.89
C LEU A 24 1.10 17.56 2.56
N LYS A 25 1.56 16.55 1.80
CA LYS A 25 2.15 16.82 0.48
C LYS A 25 1.15 17.43 -0.50
N CYS A 26 -0.09 16.95 -0.51
CA CYS A 26 -1.13 17.50 -1.38
C CYS A 26 -1.43 18.96 -1.04
N GLN A 27 -1.43 19.30 0.26
CA GLN A 27 -1.61 20.68 0.73
C GLN A 27 -0.44 21.59 0.31
N GLU A 28 0.81 21.13 0.42
CA GLU A 28 1.98 21.85 -0.07
C GLU A 28 1.91 22.15 -1.58
N LEU A 29 1.29 21.27 -2.35
CA LEU A 29 1.08 21.43 -3.80
C LEU A 29 -0.14 22.30 -4.13
N GLY A 30 -0.84 22.85 -3.13
CA GLY A 30 -2.03 23.67 -3.33
C GLY A 30 -3.27 22.88 -3.77
N LEU A 31 -3.27 21.55 -3.63
CA LEU A 31 -4.43 20.72 -3.96
C LEU A 31 -5.51 20.92 -2.88
N PRO A 32 -6.80 21.07 -3.26
CA PRO A 32 -7.90 21.34 -2.34
C PRO A 32 -8.36 20.07 -1.60
N VAL A 33 -7.41 19.23 -1.13
CA VAL A 33 -7.73 18.08 -0.29
C VAL A 33 -8.16 18.59 1.08
N THR A 34 -9.32 18.17 1.54
CA THR A 34 -9.74 18.51 2.91
C THR A 34 -8.93 17.67 3.89
N GLN A 35 -8.76 18.12 5.15
CA GLN A 35 -8.12 17.30 6.20
C GLN A 35 -8.90 16.00 6.51
N LEU A 36 -9.98 15.69 5.77
CA LEU A 36 -10.71 14.45 5.91
C LEU A 36 -9.87 13.31 5.35
N LYS A 37 -9.56 12.35 6.22
CA LYS A 37 -8.77 11.12 5.94
C LYS A 37 -9.29 10.29 4.76
N ASN A 38 -10.47 10.59 4.22
CA ASN A 38 -11.10 9.87 3.13
C ASN A 38 -10.75 10.43 1.73
N ASP A 39 -10.07 11.57 1.65
CA ASP A 39 -9.71 12.22 0.38
C ASP A 39 -8.40 11.70 -0.20
N VAL A 40 -7.56 11.02 0.59
CA VAL A 40 -6.28 10.45 0.14
C VAL A 40 -6.18 9.01 0.59
N ILE A 41 -6.07 8.09 -0.36
CA ILE A 41 -5.90 6.65 -0.14
C ILE A 41 -4.55 6.23 -0.70
N CYS A 42 -3.66 5.78 0.18
CA CYS A 42 -2.39 5.15 -0.20
C CYS A 42 -2.43 3.64 0.04
N SER A 43 -1.60 2.90 -0.68
CA SER A 43 -1.49 1.44 -0.56
C SER A 43 -1.04 0.97 0.84
N SER A 44 -0.31 1.79 1.60
CA SER A 44 0.04 1.52 3.01
C SER A 44 -1.19 1.52 3.92
N TYR A 45 -2.10 2.48 3.74
CA TYR A 45 -3.38 2.51 4.45
C TYR A 45 -4.26 1.31 4.09
N VAL A 46 -4.36 0.99 2.80
CA VAL A 46 -5.13 -0.17 2.32
C VAL A 46 -4.59 -1.45 2.94
N ALA A 47 -3.26 -1.63 2.96
CA ALA A 47 -2.63 -2.78 3.59
C ALA A 47 -3.00 -2.89 5.08
N ALA A 48 -2.87 -1.80 5.84
CA ALA A 48 -3.21 -1.80 7.27
C ALA A 48 -4.68 -2.14 7.53
N LYS A 49 -5.61 -1.55 6.76
CA LYS A 49 -7.05 -1.84 6.87
C LYS A 49 -7.40 -3.26 6.46
N TYR A 50 -6.77 -3.77 5.41
CA TYR A 50 -6.98 -5.15 4.96
C TYR A 50 -6.51 -6.14 6.02
N LEU A 51 -5.31 -5.95 6.58
CA LEU A 51 -4.79 -6.82 7.65
C LEU A 51 -5.62 -6.75 8.93
N GLN A 52 -6.11 -5.55 9.29
CA GLN A 52 -7.07 -5.37 10.38
C GLN A 52 -8.34 -6.19 10.14
N GLY A 53 -8.94 -6.12 8.94
CA GLY A 53 -10.13 -6.90 8.58
C GLY A 53 -9.89 -8.41 8.53
N LYS A 54 -8.65 -8.85 8.34
CA LYS A 54 -8.24 -10.26 8.41
C LYS A 54 -7.87 -10.73 9.83
N ASN A 55 -8.05 -9.90 10.86
CA ASN A 55 -7.69 -10.20 12.25
C ASN A 55 -6.21 -10.60 12.41
N ILE A 56 -5.31 -9.94 11.67
CA ILE A 56 -3.86 -10.08 11.88
C ILE A 56 -3.46 -9.19 13.05
N HIS A 57 -2.97 -9.79 14.14
CA HIS A 57 -2.65 -9.08 15.38
C HIS A 57 -1.16 -8.72 15.54
N GLY A 58 -0.30 -9.21 14.64
CA GLY A 58 1.12 -8.91 14.65
C GLY A 58 1.97 -9.88 15.51
N PRO A 59 3.30 -9.68 15.53
CA PRO A 59 4.00 -8.68 14.73
C PRO A 59 3.98 -9.00 13.23
N VAL A 60 3.85 -8.00 12.37
CA VAL A 60 3.98 -8.12 10.90
C VAL A 60 5.41 -7.79 10.51
N TYR A 61 6.05 -8.67 9.75
CA TYR A 61 7.39 -8.41 9.23
C TYR A 61 7.29 -7.51 7.99
N VAL A 62 7.66 -6.24 8.17
CA VAL A 62 7.61 -5.24 7.10
C VAL A 62 8.95 -5.17 6.37
N VAL A 63 8.90 -5.33 5.04
CA VAL A 63 9.96 -4.92 4.12
C VAL A 63 9.46 -3.68 3.40
N GLY A 64 9.92 -2.49 3.80
CA GLY A 64 9.39 -1.24 3.26
C GLY A 64 9.77 -0.02 4.08
N GLU A 65 9.45 1.14 3.53
CA GLU A 65 9.63 2.44 4.18
C GLU A 65 8.63 2.69 5.34
N GLN A 66 8.93 3.70 6.16
CA GLN A 66 8.21 4.02 7.41
C GLN A 66 6.69 4.22 7.27
N GLY A 67 6.22 4.66 6.09
CA GLY A 67 4.80 4.93 5.86
C GLY A 67 3.90 3.71 6.11
N ILE A 68 4.42 2.50 5.91
CA ILE A 68 3.71 1.25 6.20
C ILE A 68 3.54 1.06 7.71
N GLY A 69 4.63 1.21 8.48
CA GLY A 69 4.60 1.05 9.94
C GLY A 69 3.63 2.03 10.61
N LEU A 70 3.67 3.30 10.18
CA LEU A 70 2.77 4.34 10.68
C LEU A 70 1.28 4.02 10.44
N GLU A 71 0.93 3.34 9.34
CA GLU A 71 -0.45 2.92 9.08
C GLU A 71 -0.83 1.67 9.88
N LEU A 72 0.10 0.74 10.11
CA LEU A 72 -0.12 -0.41 10.99
C LEU A 72 -0.32 0.01 12.45
N ASP A 73 0.42 1.00 12.94
CA ASP A 73 0.27 1.55 14.28
C ASP A 73 -1.14 2.12 14.52
N LYS A 74 -1.71 2.81 13.51
CA LYS A 74 -3.08 3.37 13.58
C LYS A 74 -4.17 2.33 13.75
N VAL A 75 -3.90 1.09 13.35
CA VAL A 75 -4.84 -0.05 13.49
C VAL A 75 -4.45 -1.01 14.61
N GLY A 76 -3.41 -0.69 15.39
CA GLY A 76 -2.95 -1.47 16.53
C GLY A 76 -2.22 -2.76 16.15
N ILE A 77 -1.63 -2.84 14.95
CA ILE A 77 -0.88 -4.02 14.50
C ILE A 77 0.60 -3.76 14.72
N ALA A 78 1.22 -4.53 15.62
CA ALA A 78 2.66 -4.46 15.82
C ALA A 78 3.41 -4.84 14.53
N HIS A 79 4.50 -4.15 14.22
CA HIS A 79 5.32 -4.40 13.03
C HIS A 79 6.82 -4.59 13.35
N PHE A 80 7.10 -4.88 14.62
CA PHE A 80 8.42 -5.15 15.17
C PHE A 80 8.26 -6.17 16.30
N GLY A 81 9.33 -6.90 16.63
CA GLY A 81 9.32 -7.91 17.68
C GLY A 81 9.85 -9.27 17.23
N ILE A 82 9.62 -10.29 18.06
CA ILE A 82 10.04 -11.68 17.82
C ILE A 82 8.90 -12.44 17.15
N GLY A 83 9.24 -13.27 16.16
CA GLY A 83 8.27 -13.99 15.34
C GLY A 83 7.56 -13.07 14.33
N THR A 84 6.66 -13.65 13.54
CA THR A 84 5.76 -12.84 12.72
C THR A 84 4.46 -13.59 12.39
N SER A 85 3.38 -12.85 12.23
CA SER A 85 2.07 -13.34 11.81
C SER A 85 1.81 -13.14 10.32
N ALA A 86 2.61 -12.32 9.64
CA ALA A 86 2.48 -12.02 8.21
C ALA A 86 3.74 -11.31 7.69
N VAL A 87 4.01 -11.44 6.39
CA VAL A 87 5.02 -10.63 5.69
C VAL A 87 4.31 -9.60 4.83
N LEU A 88 4.65 -8.32 4.99
CA LEU A 88 4.12 -7.21 4.17
C LEU A 88 5.26 -6.49 3.47
N VAL A 89 5.19 -6.44 2.14
CA VAL A 89 6.26 -5.87 1.29
C VAL A 89 5.78 -4.59 0.60
N GLY A 90 6.58 -3.54 0.69
CA GLY A 90 6.47 -2.33 -0.10
C GLY A 90 7.81 -1.94 -0.68
N PHE A 91 7.87 -0.73 -1.26
CA PHE A 91 9.16 -0.18 -1.69
C PHE A 91 10.06 0.03 -0.47
N ASP A 92 11.32 -0.41 -0.57
CA ASP A 92 12.34 -0.33 0.47
C ASP A 92 13.66 0.09 -0.19
N SER A 93 14.05 1.35 -0.03
CA SER A 93 15.29 1.88 -0.61
C SER A 93 16.56 1.27 0.02
N LEU A 94 16.41 0.66 1.20
CA LEU A 94 17.46 0.03 1.97
C LEU A 94 17.27 -1.49 2.03
N ILE A 95 16.65 -2.06 0.99
CA ILE A 95 16.52 -3.50 0.84
C ILE A 95 17.91 -4.15 0.83
N ASN A 96 18.04 -5.26 1.55
CA ASN A 96 19.29 -6.00 1.62
C ASN A 96 19.02 -7.50 1.78
N TYR A 97 20.08 -8.30 1.61
CA TYR A 97 19.98 -9.75 1.70
C TYR A 97 19.37 -10.24 3.01
N ARG A 98 19.65 -9.59 4.16
CA ARG A 98 19.11 -10.02 5.46
C ARG A 98 17.59 -9.83 5.54
N LYS A 99 17.06 -8.75 4.97
CA LYS A 99 15.62 -8.52 4.88
C LYS A 99 14.94 -9.57 4.00
N ILE A 100 15.52 -9.85 2.84
CA ILE A 100 15.04 -10.89 1.90
C ILE A 100 15.08 -12.27 2.54
N LEU A 101 16.19 -12.63 3.20
CA LEU A 101 16.37 -13.89 3.90
C LEU A 101 15.28 -14.11 4.97
N LYS A 102 15.03 -13.10 5.81
CA LYS A 102 13.99 -13.17 6.84
C LYS A 102 12.60 -13.31 6.24
N ALA A 103 12.24 -12.43 5.29
CA ALA A 103 10.94 -12.48 4.61
C ALA A 103 10.71 -13.85 3.96
N THR A 104 11.69 -14.37 3.21
CA THR A 104 11.61 -15.67 2.55
C THR A 104 11.35 -16.80 3.55
N ASN A 105 12.09 -16.84 4.66
CA ASN A 105 11.92 -17.90 5.66
C ASN A 105 10.58 -17.79 6.39
N TYR A 106 10.10 -16.59 6.69
CA TYR A 106 8.75 -16.44 7.25
C TYR A 106 7.67 -16.94 6.30
N ILE A 107 7.78 -16.62 5.01
CA ILE A 107 6.85 -17.09 3.97
C ILE A 107 6.91 -18.63 3.86
N LEU A 108 8.10 -19.23 3.78
CA LEU A 108 8.27 -20.68 3.70
C LEU A 108 7.75 -21.41 4.95
N ASN A 109 7.77 -20.76 6.11
CA ASN A 109 7.19 -21.25 7.35
C ASN A 109 5.66 -21.00 7.45
N GLY A 110 5.01 -20.63 6.34
CA GLY A 110 3.56 -20.52 6.25
C GLY A 110 2.99 -19.15 6.65
N CYS A 111 3.83 -18.13 6.89
CA CYS A 111 3.30 -16.79 7.11
C CYS A 111 2.62 -16.27 5.83
N PRO A 112 1.41 -15.69 5.93
CA PRO A 112 0.75 -15.09 4.78
C PRO A 112 1.59 -13.95 4.20
N PHE A 113 1.62 -13.88 2.87
CA PHE A 113 2.47 -12.98 2.11
C PHE A 113 1.62 -11.89 1.43
N TYR A 114 1.95 -10.64 1.72
CA TYR A 114 1.24 -9.46 1.24
C TYR A 114 2.21 -8.46 0.59
N ALA A 115 1.72 -7.70 -0.38
CA ALA A 115 2.46 -6.62 -1.01
C ALA A 115 1.58 -5.37 -1.17
N THR A 116 2.14 -4.18 -0.96
CA THR A 116 1.41 -2.91 -1.09
C THR A 116 1.06 -2.60 -2.56
N ASN A 117 1.93 -2.95 -3.50
CA ASN A 117 1.75 -2.85 -4.94
C ASN A 117 2.81 -3.76 -5.62
N ASP A 118 2.75 -3.91 -6.94
CA ASP A 118 3.73 -4.66 -7.74
C ASP A 118 4.33 -3.80 -8.87
N ASP A 119 4.32 -2.48 -8.73
CA ASP A 119 4.88 -1.57 -9.74
C ASP A 119 6.37 -1.92 -9.97
N ALA A 120 6.74 -2.15 -11.24
CA ALA A 120 8.10 -2.50 -11.63
C ALA A 120 9.11 -1.37 -11.41
N LEU A 121 8.65 -0.11 -11.50
CA LEU A 121 9.48 1.07 -11.34
C LEU A 121 8.90 1.99 -10.26
N PHE A 122 9.78 2.49 -9.40
CA PHE A 122 9.46 3.58 -8.50
C PHE A 122 9.58 4.92 -9.26
N PRO A 123 8.58 5.80 -9.19
CA PRO A 123 8.56 7.04 -9.98
C PRO A 123 9.64 8.03 -9.50
N THR A 124 10.54 8.41 -10.41
CA THR A 124 11.45 9.55 -10.26
C THR A 124 11.56 10.30 -11.60
N GLU A 125 12.17 11.49 -11.60
CA GLU A 125 12.29 12.32 -12.81
C GLU A 125 13.35 11.78 -13.79
N ASP A 126 14.55 11.46 -13.29
CA ASP A 126 15.73 11.22 -14.16
C ASP A 126 16.26 9.77 -14.14
N ILE A 127 15.90 8.97 -13.14
CA ILE A 127 16.51 7.64 -12.92
C ILE A 127 15.44 6.57 -12.74
N ALA A 128 15.54 5.50 -13.52
CA ALA A 128 14.71 4.32 -13.31
C ALA A 128 15.15 3.58 -12.04
N LEU A 129 14.33 3.67 -10.98
CA LEU A 129 14.53 2.91 -9.75
C LEU A 129 13.67 1.64 -9.76
N PRO A 130 14.23 0.46 -9.43
CA PRO A 130 13.45 -0.75 -9.21
C PRO A 130 12.34 -0.53 -8.19
N GLY A 131 11.10 -0.82 -8.56
CA GLY A 131 9.92 -0.62 -7.71
C GLY A 131 9.66 -1.78 -6.75
N THR A 132 8.51 -1.74 -6.07
CA THR A 132 8.06 -2.81 -5.17
C THR A 132 7.96 -4.16 -5.89
N GLY A 133 7.54 -4.15 -7.16
CA GLY A 133 7.44 -5.35 -8.00
C GLY A 133 8.74 -6.14 -8.09
N CYS A 134 9.90 -5.47 -8.13
CA CYS A 134 11.19 -6.16 -8.17
C CYS A 134 11.49 -6.93 -6.88
N ILE A 135 11.15 -6.34 -5.72
CA ILE A 135 11.31 -7.00 -4.41
C ILE A 135 10.33 -8.16 -4.29
N VAL A 136 9.08 -7.97 -4.74
CA VAL A 136 8.05 -9.00 -4.77
C VAL A 136 8.48 -10.18 -5.63
N GLU A 137 8.96 -9.96 -6.85
CA GLU A 137 9.43 -11.04 -7.73
C GLU A 137 10.63 -11.80 -7.14
N CYS A 138 11.55 -11.12 -6.45
CA CYS A 138 12.64 -11.76 -5.73
C CYS A 138 12.11 -12.76 -4.67
N LEU A 139 11.15 -12.33 -3.85
CA LEU A 139 10.56 -13.17 -2.80
C LEU A 139 9.66 -14.27 -3.37
N LYS A 140 8.90 -13.99 -4.44
CA LYS A 140 8.13 -15.00 -5.18
C LYS A 140 9.05 -16.09 -5.71
N LYS A 141 10.17 -15.71 -6.32
CA LYS A 141 11.15 -16.65 -6.87
C LYS A 141 11.80 -17.49 -5.77
N ALA A 142 12.13 -16.89 -4.64
CA ALA A 142 12.80 -17.56 -3.53
C ALA A 142 11.85 -18.50 -2.73
N SER A 143 10.58 -18.11 -2.57
CA SER A 143 9.61 -18.86 -1.76
C SER A 143 8.67 -19.77 -2.55
N GLY A 144 8.47 -19.50 -3.84
CA GLY A 144 7.43 -20.14 -4.67
C GLY A 144 6.01 -19.64 -4.40
N ILE A 145 5.82 -18.65 -3.50
CA ILE A 145 4.51 -18.15 -3.06
C ILE A 145 4.24 -16.78 -3.67
N THR A 146 3.01 -16.57 -4.15
CA THR A 146 2.55 -15.28 -4.69
C THR A 146 1.82 -14.48 -3.60
N PRO A 147 2.11 -13.17 -3.44
CA PRO A 147 1.45 -12.36 -2.43
C PRO A 147 0.04 -11.93 -2.86
N ILE A 148 -0.79 -11.56 -1.88
CA ILE A 148 -1.96 -10.72 -2.15
C ILE A 148 -1.49 -9.27 -2.27
N ILE A 149 -1.81 -8.61 -3.38
CA ILE A 149 -1.39 -7.23 -3.67
C ILE A 149 -2.52 -6.26 -3.29
N MET A 150 -2.17 -5.21 -2.55
CA MET A 150 -3.14 -4.28 -1.95
C MET A 150 -3.57 -3.16 -2.90
N GLY A 151 -2.61 -2.60 -3.62
CA GLY A 151 -2.80 -1.44 -4.48
C GLY A 151 -3.52 -1.76 -5.78
N LYS A 152 -3.67 -0.74 -6.62
CA LYS A 152 -4.30 -0.87 -7.93
C LYS A 152 -3.43 -1.74 -8.85
N PRO A 153 -4.03 -2.51 -9.77
CA PRO A 153 -5.47 -2.63 -10.03
C PRO A 153 -6.17 -3.76 -9.26
N TYR A 154 -5.63 -4.21 -8.13
CA TYR A 154 -6.13 -5.38 -7.43
C TYR A 154 -7.36 -5.07 -6.56
N SER A 155 -8.21 -6.07 -6.33
CA SER A 155 -9.47 -5.94 -5.58
C SER A 155 -9.36 -5.29 -4.19
N PRO A 156 -8.31 -5.53 -3.36
CA PRO A 156 -8.28 -5.02 -1.99
C PRO A 156 -8.45 -3.50 -1.86
N ILE A 157 -7.86 -2.70 -2.76
CA ILE A 157 -8.04 -1.24 -2.69
C ILE A 157 -9.50 -0.85 -2.95
N PHE A 158 -10.15 -1.48 -3.93
CA PHE A 158 -11.55 -1.16 -4.28
C PHE A 158 -12.53 -1.62 -3.19
N GLU A 159 -12.26 -2.75 -2.54
CA GLU A 159 -13.03 -3.23 -1.39
C GLU A 159 -12.93 -2.26 -0.21
N ILE A 160 -11.73 -1.77 0.09
CA ILE A 160 -11.51 -0.77 1.15
C ILE A 160 -12.18 0.56 0.77
N LEU A 161 -12.03 1.03 -0.47
CA LEU A 161 -12.70 2.25 -0.96
C LEU A 161 -14.22 2.17 -0.85
N SER A 162 -14.81 1.02 -1.20
CA SER A 162 -16.26 0.83 -1.15
C SER A 162 -16.79 0.75 0.28
N SER A 163 -16.09 0.04 1.16
CA SER A 163 -16.55 -0.22 2.54
C SER A 163 -16.26 0.91 3.53
N GLN A 164 -15.16 1.65 3.36
CA GLN A 164 -14.69 2.65 4.33
C GLN A 164 -14.90 4.10 3.84
N ASN A 165 -14.96 4.35 2.52
CA ASN A 165 -14.98 5.71 1.97
C ASN A 165 -16.33 6.11 1.35
N ASN A 166 -17.35 5.24 1.47
CA ASN A 166 -18.68 5.40 0.87
C ASN A 166 -18.61 5.71 -0.63
N ILE A 167 -17.72 5.03 -1.35
CA ILE A 167 -17.56 5.14 -2.79
C ILE A 167 -18.41 4.04 -3.43
N ASP A 168 -19.40 4.43 -4.23
CA ASP A 168 -20.20 3.50 -5.03
C ASP A 168 -19.55 3.35 -6.41
N PRO A 169 -19.05 2.14 -6.78
CA PRO A 169 -18.44 1.90 -8.08
C PRO A 169 -19.34 2.29 -9.27
N LYS A 170 -20.68 2.17 -9.13
CA LYS A 170 -21.63 2.48 -10.21
C LYS A 170 -21.73 3.97 -10.53
N SER A 171 -21.33 4.84 -9.60
CA SER A 171 -21.41 6.30 -9.71
C SER A 171 -20.05 6.99 -9.57
N THR A 172 -18.96 6.21 -9.60
CA THR A 172 -17.59 6.71 -9.44
C THR A 172 -16.83 6.60 -10.76
N LEU A 173 -15.94 7.58 -11.02
CA LEU A 173 -14.99 7.54 -12.12
C LEU A 173 -13.55 7.60 -11.56
N MET A 174 -12.76 6.58 -11.82
CA MET A 174 -11.32 6.59 -11.68
C MET A 174 -10.65 7.29 -12.87
N VAL A 175 -9.81 8.28 -12.59
CA VAL A 175 -9.03 9.02 -13.58
C VAL A 175 -7.55 8.79 -13.29
N GLY A 176 -6.78 8.44 -14.31
CA GLY A 176 -5.35 8.18 -14.19
C GLY A 176 -4.65 8.18 -15.54
N ASP A 177 -3.33 8.29 -15.51
CA ASP A 177 -2.43 8.30 -16.66
C ASP A 177 -1.94 6.89 -17.04
N ARG A 178 -2.07 5.91 -16.14
CA ARG A 178 -1.73 4.51 -16.38
C ARG A 178 -2.97 3.67 -16.68
N LEU A 179 -3.05 3.16 -17.91
CA LEU A 179 -4.14 2.30 -18.39
C LEU A 179 -4.38 1.09 -17.48
N ALA A 180 -3.30 0.51 -16.94
CA ALA A 180 -3.35 -0.64 -16.05
C ALA A 180 -4.11 -0.39 -14.73
N PHE A 181 -4.37 0.87 -14.34
CA PHE A 181 -5.04 1.22 -13.08
C PHE A 181 -6.52 1.56 -13.24
N LEU A 182 -7.06 1.53 -14.46
CA LEU A 182 -8.45 1.86 -14.74
C LEU A 182 -9.29 0.58 -14.70
N LEU A 183 -9.74 0.18 -13.52
CA LEU A 183 -10.79 -0.83 -13.36
C LEU A 183 -11.90 -0.29 -12.46
N PHE A 184 -13.14 -0.57 -12.87
CA PHE A 184 -14.39 -0.35 -12.13
C PHE A 184 -15.00 -1.70 -11.80
#